data_AF-A0A1V4U6I1-F1
#
_entry.id   AF-A0A1V4U6I1-F1
#
_cell.length_a   1.000
_cell.length_b   1.000
_cell.length_c   1.000
_cell.angle_alpha   90.00
_cell.angle_beta   90.00
_cell.angle_gamma   90.00
#
_symmetry.space_group_name_H-M   'P 1'
#
loop_
_entity.id
_entity.type
_entity.pdbx_description
1 polymer ?
#
loop_
_entity_poly.entity_id
_entity_poly.type
_entity_poly.pdbx_seq_one_letter_code
_entity_poly.pdbx_strand_id
1 'polypeptide(L)'
;MLGISPVVAGNQAARMQVEVSDPLHHYSGEMVDLDTCIADLAEGRRSYSYYMIFVHNDAGVSYAATVQAITGKKVVAILYGEHFREVGETIGFPCEKVAAKAVHNPMPLKKKIDEVLPWVVSNL
;
A
#
# COMPACT_ATOMS: atom_id res chain seq x y z
N MET A 1 -3.84 16.93 -9.06
CA MET A 1 -4.10 15.58 -8.53
C MET A 1 -4.71 14.74 -9.65
N LEU A 2 -4.31 13.49 -9.84
CA LEU A 2 -4.66 12.63 -11.00
C LEU A 2 -6.15 12.20 -11.06
N GLY A 3 -7.06 12.90 -10.38
CA GLY A 3 -8.46 12.48 -10.22
C GLY A 3 -8.66 11.23 -9.36
N ILE A 4 -7.61 10.73 -8.71
CA ILE A 4 -7.64 9.57 -7.82
C ILE A 4 -7.97 10.03 -6.40
N SER A 5 -8.95 9.39 -5.77
CA SER A 5 -9.24 9.57 -4.34
C SER A 5 -8.63 8.40 -3.56
N PRO A 6 -7.56 8.62 -2.78
CA PRO A 6 -6.92 7.54 -2.03
C PRO A 6 -7.74 7.19 -0.78
N VAL A 7 -7.87 5.89 -0.53
CA VAL A 7 -8.35 5.35 0.74
C VAL A 7 -7.16 4.76 1.49
N VAL A 8 -6.96 5.17 2.73
CA VAL A 8 -5.86 4.72 3.57
C VAL A 8 -6.39 3.71 4.58
N ALA A 9 -6.01 2.45 4.39
CA ALA A 9 -6.28 1.39 5.36
C ALA A 9 -5.06 1.15 6.26
N GLY A 10 -5.27 1.11 7.58
CA GLY A 10 -4.19 0.95 8.54
C GLY A 10 -4.67 0.73 9.96
N ASN A 11 -3.75 0.26 10.82
CA ASN A 11 -4.01 0.26 12.26
C ASN A 11 -4.18 1.69 12.79
N GLN A 12 -4.64 1.82 14.03
CA GLN A 12 -4.90 3.13 14.64
C GLN A 12 -3.66 4.05 14.60
N ALA A 13 -2.48 3.52 14.94
CA ALA A 13 -1.25 4.32 14.98
C ALA A 13 -0.88 4.88 13.60
N ALA A 14 -0.91 4.05 12.55
CA ALA A 14 -0.60 4.47 11.19
C ALA A 14 -1.60 5.52 10.68
N ARG A 15 -2.90 5.34 10.92
CA ARG A 15 -3.92 6.31 10.51
C ARG A 15 -3.74 7.66 11.21
N MET A 16 -3.47 7.67 12.51
CA MET A 16 -3.20 8.92 13.23
C MET A 16 -1.95 9.65 12.72
N GLN A 17 -0.91 8.92 12.30
CA GLN A 17 0.28 9.55 11.71
C GLN A 17 -0.05 10.25 10.40
N VAL A 18 -0.91 9.66 9.56
CA VAL A 18 -1.37 10.33 8.33
C VAL A 18 -2.24 11.54 8.65
N GLU A 19 -3.18 11.40 9.59
CA GLU A 19 -4.07 12.48 10.04
C GLU A 19 -3.30 13.72 10.51
N VAL A 20 -2.29 13.52 11.36
CA VAL A 20 -1.46 14.63 11.88
C VAL A 20 -0.56 15.21 10.79
N SER A 21 -0.17 14.42 9.80
CA SER A 21 0.67 14.87 8.68
C SER A 21 -0.11 15.61 7.59
N ASP A 22 -1.42 15.38 7.50
CA ASP A 22 -2.32 15.98 6.51
C ASP A 22 -3.67 16.40 7.16
N PRO A 23 -3.66 17.33 8.13
CA PRO A 23 -4.84 17.67 8.94
C PRO A 23 -5.96 18.35 8.14
N LEU A 24 -5.68 18.78 6.91
CA LEU A 24 -6.64 19.41 6.00
C LEU A 24 -7.06 18.47 4.85
N HIS A 25 -6.60 17.21 4.86
CA HIS A 25 -6.92 16.18 3.86
C HIS A 25 -6.66 16.64 2.42
N HIS A 26 -5.51 17.28 2.18
CA HIS A 26 -5.10 17.67 0.84
C HIS A 26 -4.54 16.49 0.03
N TYR A 27 -4.06 15.45 0.70
CA TYR A 27 -3.38 14.30 0.09
C TYR A 27 -4.08 12.97 0.37
N SER A 28 -4.65 12.81 1.56
CA SER A 28 -5.37 11.63 2.00
C SER A 28 -6.88 11.81 1.85
N GLY A 29 -7.58 10.73 1.47
CA GLY A 29 -9.04 10.70 1.46
C GLY A 29 -9.58 10.00 2.70
N GLU A 30 -10.41 8.98 2.50
CA GLU A 30 -11.00 8.20 3.60
C GLU A 30 -9.95 7.41 4.38
N MET A 31 -10.08 7.38 5.71
CA MET A 31 -9.31 6.55 6.63
C MET A 31 -10.12 5.34 7.08
N VAL A 32 -9.63 4.12 6.87
CA VAL A 32 -10.35 2.88 7.18
C VAL A 32 -9.52 2.00 8.09
N ASP A 33 -10.14 1.44 9.12
CA ASP A 33 -9.49 0.43 9.94
C ASP A 33 -9.10 -0.81 9.10
N LEU A 34 -7.91 -1.38 9.38
CA LEU A 34 -7.33 -2.43 8.55
C LEU A 34 -8.23 -3.68 8.47
N ASP A 35 -8.77 -4.12 9.61
CA ASP A 35 -9.60 -5.33 9.69
C ASP A 35 -10.97 -5.09 9.03
N THR A 36 -11.52 -3.89 9.22
CA THR A 36 -12.75 -3.46 8.55
C THR A 36 -12.58 -3.46 7.02
N CYS A 37 -11.44 -2.96 6.53
CA CYS A 37 -11.14 -2.95 5.09
C CYS A 37 -11.08 -4.38 4.52
N ILE A 38 -10.42 -5.32 5.21
CA ILE A 38 -10.35 -6.72 4.79
C ILE A 38 -11.75 -7.33 4.72
N ALA A 39 -12.57 -7.13 5.76
CA ALA A 39 -13.93 -7.66 5.80
C ALA A 39 -14.77 -7.10 4.64
N ASP A 40 -14.74 -5.79 4.43
CA ASP A 40 -15.48 -5.14 3.34
C ASP A 40 -15.02 -5.62 1.95
N LEU A 41 -13.73 -5.85 1.75
CA LEU A 41 -13.20 -6.41 0.50
C LEU A 41 -13.64 -7.86 0.30
N ALA A 42 -13.59 -8.69 1.35
CA ALA A 42 -13.99 -10.09 1.30
C ALA A 42 -15.51 -10.25 1.05
N GLU A 43 -16.32 -9.35 1.58
CA GLU A 43 -17.78 -9.33 1.39
C GLU A 43 -18.22 -8.58 0.12
N GLY A 44 -17.27 -8.05 -0.66
CA GLY A 44 -17.55 -7.31 -1.90
C GLY A 44 -18.25 -5.96 -1.67
N ARG A 45 -18.28 -5.45 -0.44
CA ARG A 45 -18.82 -4.11 -0.12
C ARG A 45 -17.91 -2.99 -0.60
N ARG A 46 -16.62 -3.28 -0.81
CA ARG A 46 -15.63 -2.35 -1.37
C ARG A 46 -14.85 -3.01 -2.49
N SER A 47 -14.42 -2.19 -3.45
CA SER A 47 -13.51 -2.56 -4.52
C SER A 47 -12.76 -1.32 -4.99
N TYR A 48 -11.47 -1.47 -5.25
CA TYR A 48 -10.61 -0.38 -5.70
C TYR A 48 -9.90 -0.75 -7.00
N SER A 49 -9.53 0.28 -7.77
CA SER A 49 -8.79 0.10 -9.02
C SER A 49 -7.37 -0.45 -8.77
N TYR A 50 -6.74 -0.04 -7.67
CA TYR A 50 -5.39 -0.50 -7.27
C TYR A 50 -5.27 -0.72 -5.77
N TYR A 51 -4.37 -1.62 -5.43
CA TYR A 51 -3.99 -1.95 -4.06
C TYR A 51 -2.49 -1.70 -3.90
N MET A 52 -2.13 -0.61 -3.23
CA MET A 52 -0.74 -0.29 -2.89
C MET A 52 -0.52 -0.56 -1.41
N ILE A 53 0.42 -1.45 -1.09
CA ILE A 53 0.61 -1.94 0.27
C ILE A 53 2.05 -1.72 0.69
N PHE A 54 2.24 -0.96 1.76
CA PHE A 54 3.55 -0.71 2.37
C PHE A 54 3.97 -1.92 3.22
N VAL A 55 5.11 -2.51 2.88
CA VAL A 55 5.61 -3.75 3.48
C VAL A 55 7.01 -3.53 4.03
N HIS A 56 7.16 -3.67 5.35
CA HIS A 56 8.45 -3.58 6.05
C HIS A 56 8.72 -4.78 6.98
N ASN A 57 7.79 -5.74 7.04
CA ASN A 57 7.85 -6.95 7.85
C ASN A 57 6.80 -7.98 7.35
N ASP A 58 6.76 -9.14 8.00
CA ASP A 58 5.88 -10.27 7.65
C ASP A 58 4.39 -9.95 7.80
N ALA A 59 4.01 -9.03 8.68
CA ALA A 59 2.62 -8.60 8.81
C ALA A 59 2.16 -7.86 7.55
N GLY A 60 3.01 -7.00 6.97
CA GLY A 60 2.75 -6.35 5.68
C GLY A 60 2.63 -7.35 4.53
N VAL A 61 3.48 -8.39 4.52
CA VAL A 61 3.41 -9.49 3.53
C VAL A 61 2.08 -10.23 3.64
N SER A 62 1.67 -10.58 4.86
CA SER A 62 0.42 -11.30 5.13
C SER A 62 -0.81 -10.49 4.69
N TYR A 63 -0.80 -9.19 4.95
CA TYR A 63 -1.86 -8.28 4.51
C TYR A 63 -1.92 -8.21 2.97
N ALA A 64 -0.78 -8.07 2.30
CA ALA A 64 -0.71 -8.05 0.85
C ALA A 64 -1.19 -9.36 0.21
N ALA A 65 -0.83 -10.51 0.79
CA ALA A 65 -1.32 -11.82 0.37
C ALA A 65 -2.85 -11.91 0.52
N THR A 66 -3.39 -11.45 1.65
CA THR A 66 -4.83 -11.46 1.93
C THR A 66 -5.60 -10.64 0.90
N VAL A 67 -5.17 -9.41 0.65
CA VAL A 67 -5.80 -8.53 -0.35
C VAL A 67 -5.72 -9.15 -1.74
N GLN A 68 -4.57 -9.71 -2.13
CA GLN A 68 -4.41 -10.37 -3.43
C GLN A 68 -5.37 -11.56 -3.56
N ALA A 69 -5.48 -12.40 -2.52
CA ALA A 69 -6.29 -13.61 -2.53
C ALA A 69 -7.79 -13.31 -2.60
N ILE A 70 -8.28 -12.35 -1.80
CA ILE A 70 -9.72 -12.03 -1.75
C ILE A 70 -10.19 -11.24 -2.97
N THR A 71 -9.34 -10.37 -3.53
CA THR A 71 -9.74 -9.51 -4.65
C THR A 71 -9.39 -10.10 -6.02
N GLY A 72 -8.38 -10.98 -6.09
CA GLY A 72 -7.78 -11.44 -7.35
C GLY A 72 -7.13 -10.34 -8.18
N LYS A 73 -7.00 -9.11 -7.65
CA LYS A 73 -6.48 -7.94 -8.36
C LYS A 73 -4.97 -7.81 -8.20
N LYS A 74 -4.36 -7.02 -9.08
CA LYS A 74 -2.93 -6.70 -9.00
C LYS A 74 -2.66 -5.88 -7.74
N VAL A 75 -1.74 -6.39 -6.91
CA VAL A 75 -1.19 -5.70 -5.74
C VAL A 75 0.17 -5.12 -6.10
N VAL A 76 0.44 -3.90 -5.65
CA VAL A 76 1.75 -3.26 -5.68
C VAL A 76 2.31 -3.27 -4.26
N ALA A 77 3.28 -4.15 -4.00
CA ALA A 77 3.99 -4.22 -2.73
C ALA A 77 5.13 -3.20 -2.71
N ILE A 78 5.03 -2.22 -1.82
CA ILE A 78 6.03 -1.17 -1.60
C ILE A 78 6.94 -1.60 -0.44
N LEU A 79 8.10 -2.16 -0.78
CA LEU A 79 9.05 -2.77 0.14
C LEU A 79 10.09 -1.75 0.62
N TYR A 80 10.23 -1.60 1.94
CA TYR A 80 11.18 -0.68 2.56
C TYR A 80 11.74 -1.22 3.88
N GLY A 81 12.70 -0.50 4.47
CA GLY A 81 13.44 -0.92 5.66
C GLY A 81 14.85 -1.44 5.37
N GLU A 82 15.56 -1.82 6.43
CA GLU A 82 16.93 -2.36 6.34
C GLU A 82 16.94 -3.72 5.62
N HIS A 83 15.94 -4.56 5.95
CA HIS A 83 15.79 -5.94 5.47
C HIS A 83 14.73 -6.11 4.37
N PHE A 84 14.54 -5.07 3.55
CA PHE A 84 13.47 -5.05 2.55
C PHE A 84 13.62 -6.15 1.47
N ARG A 85 14.84 -6.65 1.25
CA ARG A 85 15.14 -7.72 0.30
C ARG A 85 14.69 -9.06 0.85
N GLU A 86 15.08 -9.39 2.08
CA GLU A 86 14.69 -10.63 2.76
C GLU A 86 13.16 -10.71 2.88
N VAL A 87 12.52 -9.61 3.28
CA VAL A 87 11.05 -9.53 3.33
C VAL A 87 10.46 -9.72 1.93
N GLY A 88 11.06 -9.12 0.90
CA GLY A 88 10.62 -9.27 -0.49
C GLY A 88 10.72 -10.69 -1.04
N GLU A 89 11.69 -11.49 -0.58
CA GLU A 89 11.87 -12.90 -0.97
C GLU A 89 10.78 -13.81 -0.41
N THR A 90 10.17 -13.44 0.72
CA THR A 90 9.06 -14.20 1.33
C THR A 90 7.74 -14.09 0.56
N ILE A 91 7.63 -13.11 -0.34
CA ILE A 91 6.43 -12.90 -1.14
C ILE A 91 6.32 -13.96 -2.25
N GLY A 92 5.45 -14.95 -2.01
CA GLY A 92 5.16 -16.06 -2.92
C GLY A 92 3.87 -15.94 -3.74
N PHE A 93 3.20 -14.78 -3.75
CA PHE A 93 1.97 -14.53 -4.50
C PHE A 93 2.17 -13.50 -5.61
N PRO A 94 1.29 -13.44 -6.64
CA PRO A 94 1.40 -12.47 -7.72
C PRO A 94 1.29 -11.01 -7.25
N CYS A 95 2.37 -10.25 -7.34
CA CYS A 95 2.39 -8.81 -7.09
C CYS A 95 3.48 -8.09 -7.88
N GLU A 96 3.29 -6.79 -8.11
CA GLU A 96 4.36 -5.88 -8.51
C GLU A 96 5.18 -5.47 -7.29
N LYS A 97 6.51 -5.47 -7.37
CA LYS A 97 7.40 -5.13 -6.23
C LYS A 97 8.12 -3.81 -6.49
N VAL A 98 7.81 -2.79 -5.70
CA VAL A 98 8.54 -1.51 -5.68
C VAL A 98 9.41 -1.49 -4.44
N ALA A 99 10.71 -1.63 -4.60
CA ALA A 99 11.61 -1.94 -3.49
C ALA A 99 12.82 -0.99 -3.43
N ALA A 100 13.08 -0.43 -2.25
CA ALA A 100 14.28 0.37 -2.00
C ALA A 100 14.67 0.32 -0.52
N LYS A 101 15.98 0.45 -0.24
CA LYS A 101 16.44 0.69 1.12
C LYS A 101 15.99 2.09 1.56
N ALA A 102 15.05 2.14 2.48
CA ALA A 102 14.56 3.38 3.08
C ALA A 102 14.21 3.11 4.55
N VAL A 103 15.01 3.67 5.46
CA VAL A 103 14.82 3.55 6.92
C VAL A 103 14.41 4.91 7.49
N HIS A 104 15.24 5.93 7.27
CA HIS A 104 14.95 7.31 7.66
C HIS A 104 14.87 8.27 6.46
N ASN A 105 15.63 7.99 5.40
CA ASN A 105 15.60 8.75 4.16
C ASN A 105 14.56 8.14 3.20
N PRO A 106 13.43 8.80 2.93
CA PRO A 106 12.40 8.27 2.04
C PRO A 106 12.75 8.42 0.55
N MET A 107 13.76 9.23 0.20
CA MET A 107 14.03 9.62 -1.18
C MET A 107 14.30 8.45 -2.14
N PRO A 108 15.03 7.38 -1.78
CA PRO A 108 15.21 6.22 -2.64
C PRO A 108 13.88 5.55 -3.00
N LEU A 109 12.98 5.41 -2.01
CA LEU A 109 11.67 4.80 -2.20
C LEU A 109 10.76 5.71 -3.02
N LYS A 110 10.73 7.02 -2.70
CA LYS A 110 9.98 8.01 -3.47
C LYS A 110 10.34 7.96 -4.96
N LYS A 111 11.65 7.97 -5.27
CA LYS A 111 12.12 7.90 -6.67
C LYS A 111 11.61 6.64 -7.39
N LYS A 112 11.61 5.50 -6.70
CA LYS A 112 11.08 4.24 -7.26
C LYS A 112 9.57 4.28 -7.48
N ILE A 113 8.82 4.89 -6.58
CA ILE A 113 7.38 5.10 -6.73
C ILE A 113 7.10 6.03 -7.92
N ASP A 114 7.84 7.14 -8.05
CA ASP A 114 7.70 8.09 -9.16
C ASP A 114 7.98 7.44 -10.53
N GLU A 115 8.91 6.48 -10.60
CA GLU A 115 9.22 5.71 -11.82
C GLU A 115 8.05 4.79 -12.23
N VAL A 116 7.27 4.28 -11.27
CA VAL A 116 6.24 3.25 -11.51
C VAL A 116 4.83 3.85 -11.62
N LEU A 117 4.56 4.97 -10.93
CA LEU A 117 3.25 5.64 -10.91
C LEU A 117 2.68 5.94 -12.32
N PRO A 118 3.44 6.47 -13.29
CA PRO A 118 2.91 6.73 -14.64
C PRO A 118 2.37 5.47 -15.32
N TRP A 119 3.02 4.32 -15.13
CA TRP A 119 2.56 3.04 -15.66
C TRP A 119 1.31 2.55 -14.92
N VAL A 120 1.26 2.69 -13.59
CA VAL A 120 0.07 2.30 -12.81
C VAL A 120 -1.14 3.08 -13.31
N VAL A 121 -1.00 4.39 -13.50
CA VAL A 121 -2.11 5.28 -13.89
C VAL A 121 -2.49 5.12 -15.37
N SER A 122 -1.56 4.74 -16.25
CA SER A 122 -1.84 4.50 -17.68
C SER A 122 -2.56 3.16 -17.96
N ASN A 123 -2.67 2.28 -16.96
CA ASN A 123 -3.43 1.04 -17.05
C ASN A 123 -4.79 1.12 -16.30
N LEU A 124 -5.26 2.34 -16.03
CA LEU A 124 -6.64 2.63 -15.61
C LEU A 124 -7.57 2.59 -16.84
#